data_AF-A0A934DG73-F1
#
_entry.id   AF-A0A934DG73-F1
#
_cell.length_a   1.000
_cell.length_b   1.000
_cell.length_c   1.000
_cell.angle_alpha   90.00
_cell.angle_beta   90.00
_cell.angle_gamma   90.00
#
_symmetry.space_group_name_H-M   'P 1'
#
loop_
_entity.id
_entity.type
_entity.pdbx_description
1 polymer ?
#
loop_
_entity_poly.entity_id
_entity_poly.type
_entity_poly.pdbx_seq_one_letter_code
_entity_poly.pdbx_strand_id
1 'polypeptide(L)' 'GLNPVNIKLAKPNAMVMHPGPINRGVEMSSYVVDGDQSWILKQVENGVAVRMSMLYHVCGGELE' A
#
# COMPACT_ATOMS: atom_id res chain seq x y z
N GLY A 1 -13.86 7.89 7.44
CA GLY A 1 -12.61 7.27 7.00
C GLY A 1 -11.82 6.64 8.14
N LEU A 2 -10.76 5.92 7.80
CA LEU A 2 -9.80 5.37 8.76
C LEU A 2 -9.04 6.51 9.47
N ASN A 3 -8.87 6.43 10.78
CA ASN A 3 -8.37 7.52 11.65
C ASN A 3 -7.63 6.96 12.89
N PRO A 4 -6.96 7.81 13.71
CA PRO A 4 -6.17 7.33 14.85
C PRO A 4 -6.96 6.63 15.95
N VAL A 5 -8.28 6.78 15.99
CA VAL A 5 -9.14 6.14 16.99
C VAL A 5 -9.54 4.74 16.52
N ASN A 6 -10.09 4.63 15.30
CA ASN A 6 -10.60 3.34 14.80
C ASN A 6 -9.49 2.42 14.28
N ILE A 7 -8.31 2.92 13.91
CA ILE A 7 -7.16 2.06 13.56
C ILE A 7 -6.72 1.18 14.74
N LYS A 8 -6.98 1.61 15.98
CA LYS A 8 -6.69 0.83 17.20
C LYS A 8 -7.53 -0.44 17.34
N LEU A 9 -8.59 -0.59 16.55
CA LEU A 9 -9.39 -1.82 16.48
C LEU A 9 -8.68 -2.91 15.65
N ALA A 10 -7.75 -2.52 14.77
CA ALA A 10 -6.93 -3.46 14.02
C ALA A 10 -5.84 -4.07 14.92
N LYS A 11 -5.18 -5.12 14.43
CA LYS A 11 -4.00 -5.67 15.11
C LYS A 11 -2.92 -4.58 15.24
N PRO A 12 -2.11 -4.59 16.32
CA PRO A 12 -1.05 -3.59 16.53
C PRO A 12 -0.05 -3.49 15.36
N ASN A 13 0.14 -4.59 14.61
CA ASN A 13 1.04 -4.68 13.46
C ASN A 13 0.29 -4.73 12.11
N ALA A 14 -0.98 -4.32 12.06
CA ALA A 14 -1.72 -4.26 10.81
C ALA A 14 -1.04 -3.29 9.84
N MET A 15 -0.94 -3.68 8.56
CA MET A 15 -0.44 -2.82 7.49
C MET A 15 -1.61 -2.04 6.89
N VAL A 16 -1.47 -0.73 6.80
CA VAL A 16 -2.41 0.14 6.10
C VAL A 16 -1.97 0.26 4.64
N MET A 17 -2.80 -0.25 3.73
CA MET A 17 -2.55 -0.27 2.29
C MET A 17 -3.64 0.53 1.56
N HIS A 18 -3.28 1.18 0.45
CA HIS A 18 -4.19 1.88 -0.44
C HIS A 18 -3.52 2.08 -1.82
N PRO A 19 -4.18 1.76 -2.95
CA PRO A 19 -3.57 1.89 -4.27
C PRO A 19 -3.39 3.33 -4.75
N GLY A 20 -4.12 4.28 -4.14
CA GLY A 20 -4.08 5.71 -4.49
C GLY A 20 -4.90 6.07 -5.74
N PRO A 21 -5.11 7.38 -6.01
CA PRO A 21 -4.84 8.53 -5.14
C PRO A 21 -5.73 8.51 -3.88
N ILE A 22 -5.31 9.19 -2.81
CA ILE A 22 -6.03 9.19 -1.52
C ILE A 22 -6.69 10.54 -1.28
N ASN A 23 -7.99 10.54 -1.02
CA ASN A 23 -8.71 11.73 -0.57
C ASN A 23 -8.52 11.92 0.95
N ARG A 24 -7.41 12.57 1.31
CA ARG A 24 -7.03 12.84 2.71
C ARG A 24 -8.11 13.66 3.42
N GLY A 25 -8.43 13.26 4.65
CA GLY A 25 -9.49 13.87 5.47
C GLY A 25 -10.90 13.38 5.16
N VAL A 26 -11.11 12.68 4.04
CA VAL A 26 -12.39 12.06 3.66
C VAL A 26 -12.31 10.53 3.85
N GLU A 27 -11.41 9.90 3.10
CA GLU A 27 -11.21 8.44 3.11
C GLU A 27 -10.35 8.00 4.30
N MET A 28 -9.30 8.77 4.60
CA MET A 28 -8.32 8.45 5.63
C MET A 28 -7.70 9.73 6.19
N SER A 29 -7.43 9.77 7.50
CA SER A 29 -6.72 10.91 8.10
C SER A 29 -5.26 10.91 7.67
N SER A 30 -4.66 12.10 7.52
CA SER A 30 -3.23 12.22 7.19
C SER A 30 -2.34 11.50 8.21
N TYR A 31 -2.70 11.51 9.49
CA TYR A 31 -1.99 10.78 10.54
C TYR A 31 -1.90 9.27 10.29
N VAL A 32 -2.93 8.66 9.69
CA VAL A 32 -2.88 7.23 9.36
C VAL A 32 -2.13 7.00 8.04
N VAL A 33 -2.32 7.88 7.05
CA VAL A 33 -1.62 7.80 5.76
C VAL A 33 -0.10 7.91 5.91
N ASP A 34 0.36 8.76 6.83
CA ASP A 34 1.80 9.02 7.04
C ASP A 34 2.35 8.36 8.32
N GLY A 35 1.54 7.55 9.01
CA GLY A 35 1.90 6.91 10.28
C GLY A 35 2.70 5.62 10.13
N ASP A 36 3.20 5.08 11.24
CA ASP A 36 4.09 3.90 11.28
C ASP A 36 3.50 2.63 10.65
N GLN A 37 2.18 2.49 10.68
CA GLN A 37 1.48 1.35 10.07
C GLN A 37 1.27 1.53 8.56
N SER A 38 1.68 2.65 7.97
CA SER A 38 1.47 2.94 6.55
C SER A 38 2.41 2.16 5.65
N TRP A 39 1.81 1.37 4.76
CA TRP A 39 2.48 0.59 3.71
C TRP A 39 2.10 1.06 2.31
N ILE A 40 1.45 2.22 2.20
CA ILE A 40 0.87 2.75 0.97
C ILE A 40 1.95 2.98 -0.09
N LEU A 41 3.02 3.68 0.25
CA LEU A 41 4.12 3.93 -0.69
C LEU A 41 4.84 2.62 -1.06
N LYS A 42 5.02 1.73 -0.08
CA LYS A 42 5.65 0.42 -0.31
C LYS A 42 4.83 -0.45 -1.25
N GLN A 43 3.50 -0.43 -1.11
CA GLN A 43 2.57 -1.11 -2.02
C GLN A 43 2.72 -0.59 -3.46
N VAL A 44 2.72 0.73 -3.64
CA VAL A 44 2.84 1.35 -4.97
C VAL A 44 4.19 1.02 -5.61
N GLU A 45 5.27 1.11 -4.83
CA GLU A 45 6.62 0.73 -5.24
C GLU A 45 6.68 -0.74 -5.66
N ASN A 46 6.17 -1.65 -4.83
CA ASN A 46 6.12 -3.09 -5.13
C ASN A 46 5.32 -3.39 -6.41
N GLY A 47 4.32 -2.55 -6.75
CA GLY A 47 3.57 -2.66 -8.00
C GLY A 47 4.44 -2.53 -9.24
N VAL A 48 5.55 -1.78 -9.20
CA VAL A 48 6.52 -1.69 -10.31
C VAL A 48 7.20 -3.05 -10.50
N ALA A 49 7.75 -3.62 -9.42
CA ALA A 49 8.44 -4.91 -9.48
C ALA A 49 7.52 -6.03 -9.99
N VAL A 50 6.27 -6.07 -9.51
CA VAL A 50 5.28 -7.06 -9.96
C VAL A 50 5.00 -6.91 -11.46
N ARG A 51 4.75 -5.70 -11.95
CA ARG A 51 4.50 -5.47 -13.39
C ARG A 51 5.72 -5.81 -14.24
N MET A 52 6.93 -5.46 -13.79
CA MET A 52 8.17 -5.81 -14.47
C MET A 52 8.35 -7.33 -14.58
N SER A 53 8.12 -8.07 -13.49
CA SER A 53 8.14 -9.54 -13.50
C SER A 53 7.07 -10.12 -14.43
N MET A 54 5.84 -9.61 -14.38
CA MET A 54 4.78 -10.04 -15.29
C MET A 54 5.17 -9.84 -16.75
N LEU A 55 5.64 -8.64 -17.12
CA LEU A 55 6.10 -8.32 -18.47
C LEU A 55 7.27 -9.21 -18.91
N TYR A 56 8.23 -9.44 -18.02
CA TYR A 56 9.36 -10.32 -18.28
C TYR A 56 8.89 -11.74 -18.67
N HIS A 57 8.01 -12.35 -17.88
CA HIS A 57 7.52 -13.70 -18.15
C HIS A 57 6.63 -13.78 -19.40
N VAL A 58 5.71 -12.84 -19.61
CA VAL A 58 4.82 -12.90 -20.80
C VAL A 58 5.55 -12.59 -22.10
N CYS A 59 6.70 -11.90 -22.04
CA CYS A 59 7.56 -11.63 -23.19
C CYS A 59 8.65 -12.71 -23.41
N GLY A 60 8.57 -13.86 -22.72
CA GLY A 60 9.47 -15.00 -22.95
C GLY A 60 10.79 -14.96 -22.14
N GLY A 61 10.87 -14.16 -21.08
CA GLY A 61 11.97 -14.22 -20.13
C GLY A 61 11.89 -15.43 -19.20
N GLU A 62 13.01 -16.11 -19.00
CA GLU A 62 13.18 -17.26 -18.12
C GLU A 62 14.22 -16.95 -17.03
N LEU A 63 13.86 -17.15 -15.76
CA LEU A 63 14.83 -17.04 -14.66
C LEU A 63 15.75 -18.27 -14.72
N GLU A 64 17.06 -18.03 -14.78
CA GLU A 64 18.09 -19.07 -14.59
C GLU A 64 18.06 -19.67 -13.17
#